data_AF-A0A3S0DSQ3-F1
#
_entry.id   AF-A0A3S0DSQ3-F1
#
_cell.length_a   1.000
_cell.length_b   1.000
_cell.length_c   1.000
_cell.angle_alpha   90.00
_cell.angle_beta   90.00
_cell.angle_gamma   90.00
#
_symmetry.space_group_name_H-M   'P 1'
#
loop_
_entity.id
_entity.type
_entity.pdbx_description
1 polymer ?
#
loop_
_entity_poly.entity_id
_entity_poly.type
_entity_poly.pdbx_seq_one_letter_code
_entity_poly.pdbx_strand_id
1 'polypeptide(L)' 'SNMGAFQARRMQARFKNAQGKNELVHTLNGSGLAVGRTLVAVLENYQNADGSITVPEVLRPYMGGVAALRA' A
#
# COMPACT_ATOMS: atom_id res chain seq x y z
N SER A 1 4.13 9.18 -5.85
CA SER A 1 4.02 10.57 -6.33
C SER A 1 4.82 11.51 -5.46
N ASN A 2 5.59 12.43 -6.07
CA ASN A 2 6.29 13.50 -5.36
C ASN A 2 5.53 14.81 -5.61
N MET A 3 5.02 15.42 -4.54
CA MET A 3 4.22 16.65 -4.62
C MET A 3 5.06 17.91 -4.35
N GLY A 4 6.36 17.75 -4.06
CA GLY A 4 7.23 18.82 -3.58
C GLY A 4 6.53 19.62 -2.47
N ALA A 5 6.56 20.94 -2.58
CA ALA A 5 5.89 21.85 -1.65
C ALA A 5 4.42 22.17 -2.01
N PHE A 6 3.80 21.58 -3.05
CA PHE A 6 2.46 21.97 -3.50
C PHE A 6 1.39 21.84 -2.42
N GLN A 7 1.33 20.67 -1.76
CA GLN A 7 0.40 20.42 -0.66
C GLN A 7 0.80 21.24 0.56
N ALA A 8 2.08 21.21 0.95
CA ALA A 8 2.62 21.96 2.09
C ALA A 8 2.30 23.47 2.03
N ARG A 9 2.31 24.10 0.84
CA ARG A 9 1.87 25.50 0.67
C ARG A 9 0.39 25.72 1.03
N ARG A 10 -0.48 24.75 0.74
CA ARG A 10 -1.93 24.87 1.01
C ARG A 10 -2.29 24.66 2.48
N MET A 11 -1.62 23.72 3.13
CA MET A 11 -1.84 23.37 4.55
C MET A 11 -0.88 24.06 5.53
N GLN A 12 0.06 24.86 5.01
CA GLN A 12 1.08 25.58 5.79
C GLN A 12 1.97 24.65 6.64
N ALA A 13 2.19 23.41 6.19
CA ALA A 13 3.07 22.45 6.85
C ALA A 13 4.55 22.81 6.64
N ARG A 14 5.28 22.95 7.74
CA ARG A 14 6.65 23.47 7.77
C ARG A 14 7.52 22.68 8.72
N PHE A 15 8.83 22.73 8.50
CA PHE A 15 9.85 22.32 9.46
C PHE A 15 10.74 23.53 9.79
N LYS A 16 11.46 23.46 10.91
CA LYS A 16 12.53 24.41 11.25
C LYS A 16 13.85 23.87 10.73
N ASN A 17 14.55 24.67 9.93
CA ASN A 17 15.90 24.33 9.48
C ASN A 17 16.93 24.56 10.60
N ALA A 18 18.21 24.24 10.34
CA ALA A 18 19.29 24.38 11.31
C ALA A 18 19.52 25.82 11.78
N GLN A 19 19.09 26.82 10.99
CA GLN A 19 19.16 28.24 11.31
C GLN A 19 17.89 28.75 12.02
N GLY A 20 16.96 27.86 12.39
CA GLY A 20 15.72 28.19 13.10
C GLY A 20 14.61 28.77 12.21
N LYS A 21 14.84 28.89 10.89
CA LYS A 21 13.89 29.42 9.92
C LYS A 21 12.87 28.35 9.53
N ASN A 22 11.61 28.77 9.39
CA ASN A 22 10.55 27.92 8.89
C ASN A 22 10.66 27.75 7.37
N GLU A 23 10.69 26.50 6.91
CA GLU A 23 10.66 26.12 5.49
C GLU A 23 9.56 25.09 5.23
N LEU A 24 9.04 25.07 4.00
CA LEU A 24 7.97 24.13 3.63
C LEU A 24 8.54 22.72 3.49
N VAL A 25 7.85 21.73 4.06
CA VAL A 25 8.21 20.33 3.82
C VAL A 25 7.86 19.93 2.39
N HIS A 26 8.56 18.91 1.88
CA HIS A 26 8.10 18.18 0.70
C HIS A 26 7.19 17.02 1.13
N THR A 27 6.18 16.74 0.31
CA THR A 27 5.18 15.71 0.60
C THR A 27 5.22 14.62 -0.47
N LEU A 28 5.13 13.37 -0.04
CA LEU A 28 5.09 12.19 -0.90
C LEU A 28 3.93 11.30 -0.49
N ASN A 29 3.42 10.54 -1.46
CA ASN A 29 2.43 9.50 -1.21
C ASN A 29 2.59 8.37 -2.22
N GLY A 30 2.15 7.18 -1.80
CA GLY A 30 2.07 5.96 -2.61
C GLY A 30 1.18 4.96 -1.89
N SER A 31 0.30 4.29 -2.62
CA SER A 31 -0.50 3.20 -2.05
C SER A 31 0.41 1.98 -1.82
N GLY A 32 0.26 1.29 -0.70
CA GLY A 32 1.07 0.11 -0.36
C GLY A 32 0.29 -0.95 0.41
N LEU A 33 -0.94 -1.27 0.06
CA LEU A 33 -1.54 -1.36 -1.28
C LEU A 33 -3.03 -0.99 -1.20
N ALA A 34 -3.78 -1.10 -2.31
CA ALA A 34 -5.24 -0.98 -2.29
C ALA A 34 -5.88 -2.37 -2.13
N VAL A 35 -6.29 -2.73 -0.91
CA VAL A 35 -6.72 -4.11 -0.53
C VAL A 35 -7.73 -4.73 -1.50
N GLY A 36 -8.78 -4.01 -1.90
CA GLY A 36 -9.79 -4.55 -2.82
C GLY A 36 -9.22 -4.91 -4.20
N ARG A 37 -8.31 -4.09 -4.75
CA ARG A 37 -7.64 -4.38 -6.03
C ARG A 37 -6.61 -5.50 -5.88
N THR A 38 -5.91 -5.53 -4.75
CA THR A 38 -4.98 -6.61 -4.43
C THR A 38 -5.70 -7.95 -4.28
N LEU A 39 -6.89 -7.97 -3.68
CA LEU A 39 -7.72 -9.17 -3.58
C LEU A 39 -8.08 -9.69 -4.97
N VAL A 40 -8.59 -8.84 -5.88
CA VAL A 40 -8.91 -9.25 -7.26
C VAL A 40 -7.67 -9.83 -7.96
N ALA A 41 -6.52 -9.16 -7.85
CA ALA A 41 -5.28 -9.65 -8.45
C ALA A 41 -4.85 -11.02 -7.88
N VAL A 42 -4.98 -11.24 -6.57
CA VAL A 42 -4.68 -12.54 -5.95
C VAL A 42 -5.66 -13.61 -6.44
N LEU A 43 -6.96 -13.34 -6.45
CA LEU A 43 -7.96 -14.29 -6.93
C LEU A 43 -7.73 -14.68 -8.40
N GLU A 44 -7.50 -13.71 -9.28
CA GLU A 44 -7.32 -13.97 -10.71
C GLU A 44 -6.01 -14.69 -11.04
N ASN A 45 -4.90 -14.34 -10.39
CA ASN A 45 -3.58 -14.89 -10.70
C ASN A 45 -3.28 -16.21 -9.98
N TYR A 46 -4.04 -16.56 -8.95
CA TYR A 46 -3.87 -17.80 -8.19
C TYR A 46 -5.06 -18.75 -8.28
N GLN A 47 -5.98 -18.51 -9.22
CA GLN A 47 -7.04 -19.48 -9.52
C GLN A 47 -6.47 -20.77 -10.10
N ASN A 48 -7.03 -21.89 -9.68
CA ASN A 48 -6.74 -23.21 -10.21
C ASN A 48 -7.91 -23.68 -11.11
N ALA A 49 -7.66 -24.69 -11.94
CA ALA A 49 -8.67 -25.19 -12.90
C ALA A 49 -9.92 -25.79 -12.23
N ASP A 50 -9.82 -26.21 -10.97
CA ASP A 50 -10.93 -26.72 -10.15
C ASP A 50 -11.73 -25.60 -9.44
N GLY A 51 -11.37 -24.33 -9.67
CA GLY A 51 -11.97 -23.17 -9.03
C GLY A 51 -11.44 -22.85 -7.64
N SER A 52 -10.51 -23.65 -7.09
CA SER A 52 -9.81 -23.30 -5.86
C SER A 52 -8.83 -22.16 -6.08
N ILE A 53 -8.51 -21.41 -5.01
CA ILE A 53 -7.51 -20.33 -5.07
C ILE A 53 -6.30 -20.70 -4.23
N THR A 54 -5.12 -20.77 -4.84
CA THR A 54 -3.87 -20.97 -4.10
C THR A 54 -3.55 -19.73 -3.26
N VAL A 55 -3.31 -19.90 -1.97
CA VAL A 55 -2.92 -18.78 -1.08
C VAL A 55 -1.42 -18.49 -1.27
N PRO A 56 -1.03 -17.26 -1.66
CA PRO A 56 0.37 -16.86 -1.73
C PRO A 56 1.10 -17.15 -0.42
N GLU A 57 2.32 -17.68 -0.51
CA GLU A 57 3.08 -18.15 0.67
C GLU A 57 3.19 -17.11 1.79
N VAL A 58 3.43 -15.85 1.40
CA VAL A 58 3.54 -14.71 2.32
C VAL A 58 2.24 -14.40 3.09
N LEU A 59 1.08 -14.83 2.58
CA LEU A 59 -0.21 -14.62 3.24
C LEU A 59 -0.60 -15.77 4.17
N ARG A 60 -0.02 -16.97 4.01
CA ARG A 60 -0.40 -18.17 4.78
C ARG A 60 -0.29 -17.99 6.31
N PRO A 61 0.73 -17.32 6.89
CA PRO A 61 0.79 -17.08 8.33
C PRO A 61 -0.39 -16.27 8.87
N TYR A 62 -0.96 -15.38 8.04
CA TYR A 62 -2.14 -14.57 8.39
C TYR A 62 -3.46 -15.33 8.21
N MET A 63 -3.42 -16.50 7.56
CA MET A 63 -4.58 -17.34 7.26
C MET A 63 -4.54 -18.68 8.02
N GLY A 64 -3.82 -18.76 9.15
CA GLY A 64 -3.73 -19.99 9.94
C GLY A 64 -3.02 -21.14 9.23
N GLY A 65 -2.12 -20.84 8.29
CA GLY A 65 -1.40 -21.84 7.50
C GLY A 65 -2.18 -22.42 6.32
N VAL A 66 -3.39 -21.92 6.03
CA VAL A 66 -4.19 -22.36 4.89
C VAL A 66 -3.45 -22.10 3.58
N ALA A 67 -3.25 -23.15 2.78
CA ALA A 67 -2.53 -23.09 1.52
C ALA A 67 -3.44 -22.90 0.29
N ALA A 68 -4.74 -23.21 0.40
CA ALA A 68 -5.70 -23.05 -0.68
C ALA A 68 -7.12 -22.78 -0.13
N LEU A 69 -7.87 -21.92 -0.80
CA LEU A 69 -9.29 -21.65 -0.56
C LEU A 69 -10.14 -22.51 -1.50
N ARG A 70 -11.21 -23.12 -0.96
CA ARG A 70 -12.16 -23.96 -1.70
C ARG A 70 -13.58 -23.55 -1.29
N ALA A 71 -14.52 -23.67 -2.22
CA ALA A 71 -15.95 -23.49 -1.95
C ALA A 71 -16.52 -24.66 -1.12
#